data_AF-A0A2E1P339-F1
#
_entry.id   AF-A0A2E1P339-F1
#
_cell.length_a   1.000
_cell.length_b   1.000
_cell.length_c   1.000
_cell.angle_alpha   90.00
_cell.angle_beta   90.00
_cell.angle_gamma   90.00
#
_symmetry.space_group_name_H-M   'P 1'
#
loop_
_entity.id
_entity.type
_entity.pdbx_description
1 polymer ?
#
loop_
_entity_poly.entity_id
_entity_poly.type
_entity_poly.pdbx_seq_one_letter_code
_entity_poly.pdbx_strand_id
1 'polypeptide(L)'
;MAWYNDIFGGNKKPKRKFKRSYTGANTGRLFADFITSSTSADAEIKDNIRLLRDRGRDLARNDPFISRYLNLMVSNVIGKQGVRVSSKARNDDQSLDIGANLLIERSWKEWCQLGSCTVNERLTFIDCQKIFIESLCRDGEVLVRKVKDTNSPFGFRISFIEADHLDENKNDTMLKNGNSIKMGVELDKGGKPVAYHLFKKHPYDNTYPKPQQEYIRVPADEIIHAYLPQRAEQTRGVSFISPIMANMKMLNGYYEAEIVAARVGASKMGFITSPDGDG
;
A
#
# COMPACT_ATOMS: atom_id res chain seq x y z
N MET A 1 -74.05 -2.72 -26.50
CA MET A 1 -73.74 -3.53 -25.31
C MET A 1 -73.80 -4.99 -25.71
N ALA A 2 -72.64 -5.62 -25.93
CA ALA A 2 -72.56 -6.93 -26.57
C ALA A 2 -71.34 -7.72 -26.09
N TRP A 3 -71.53 -9.03 -25.97
CA TRP A 3 -70.58 -10.12 -25.74
C TRP A 3 -69.42 -10.21 -26.77
N TYR A 4 -69.27 -9.20 -27.62
CA TYR A 4 -68.31 -9.13 -28.72
C TYR A 4 -67.06 -8.27 -28.39
N ASN A 5 -67.04 -7.60 -27.23
CA ASN A 5 -65.93 -6.72 -26.84
C ASN A 5 -64.63 -7.44 -26.45
N ASP A 6 -64.63 -8.76 -26.31
CA ASP A 6 -63.41 -9.55 -26.06
C ASP A 6 -62.77 -10.15 -27.32
N ILE A 7 -63.34 -9.93 -28.51
CA ILE A 7 -62.73 -10.39 -29.78
C ILE A 7 -61.66 -9.42 -30.28
N PHE A 8 -61.68 -8.16 -29.83
CA PHE A 8 -60.69 -7.14 -30.19
C PHE A 8 -60.01 -6.47 -28.98
N GLY A 9 -60.13 -7.08 -27.79
CA GLY A 9 -59.44 -6.67 -26.57
C GLY A 9 -57.98 -7.16 -26.58
N GLY A 10 -57.16 -6.54 -27.43
CA GLY A 10 -55.74 -6.85 -27.56
C GLY A 10 -55.04 -6.80 -26.20
N ASN A 11 -54.82 -7.98 -25.62
CA ASN A 11 -54.00 -8.17 -24.43
C ASN A 11 -52.54 -7.92 -24.83
N LYS A 12 -52.20 -6.63 -25.03
CA LYS A 12 -50.85 -6.18 -25.33
C LYS A 12 -50.03 -6.50 -24.09
N LYS A 13 -49.43 -7.71 -24.07
CA LYS A 13 -48.34 -8.05 -23.16
C LYS A 13 -47.45 -6.81 -23.08
N PRO A 14 -47.16 -6.27 -21.89
CA PRO A 14 -46.40 -5.05 -21.78
C PRO A 14 -45.14 -5.24 -22.61
N LYS A 15 -44.99 -4.45 -23.68
CA LYS A 15 -43.79 -4.51 -24.53
C LYS A 15 -42.63 -4.28 -23.58
N ARG A 16 -41.84 -5.31 -23.33
CA ARG A 16 -40.64 -5.26 -22.50
C ARG A 16 -39.78 -4.19 -23.15
N LYS A 17 -39.80 -2.96 -22.61
CA LYS A 17 -38.99 -1.86 -23.14
C LYS A 17 -37.56 -2.36 -23.01
N PHE A 18 -36.91 -2.63 -24.14
CA PHE A 18 -35.47 -2.84 -24.17
C PHE A 18 -34.83 -1.53 -23.74
N LYS A 19 -34.64 -1.38 -22.43
CA LYS A 19 -33.73 -0.37 -21.90
C LYS A 19 -32.35 -0.82 -22.36
N ARG A 20 -31.74 -0.06 -23.27
CA ARG A 20 -30.31 -0.18 -23.55
C ARG A 20 -29.58 0.26 -22.29
N SER A 21 -29.34 -0.69 -21.40
CA SER A 21 -28.45 -0.54 -20.25
C SER A 21 -27.22 -1.39 -20.50
N TYR A 22 -26.07 -0.94 -20.04
CA TYR A 22 -24.88 -1.79 -19.97
C TYR A 22 -25.22 -3.08 -19.21
N THR A 23 -24.79 -4.23 -19.72
CA THR A 23 -25.07 -5.54 -19.09
C THR A 23 -24.56 -5.59 -17.65
N GLY A 24 -23.45 -4.89 -17.36
CA GLY A 24 -22.89 -4.77 -16.01
C GLY A 24 -23.67 -3.86 -15.06
N ALA A 25 -24.63 -3.06 -15.56
CA ALA A 25 -25.54 -2.26 -14.73
C ALA A 25 -26.85 -3.02 -14.41
N ASN A 26 -26.91 -4.31 -14.76
CA ASN A 26 -28.08 -5.14 -14.48
C ASN A 26 -28.12 -5.47 -12.98
N THR A 27 -29.21 -5.11 -12.31
CA THR A 27 -29.42 -5.38 -10.88
C THR A 27 -30.26 -6.64 -10.63
N GLY A 28 -30.38 -7.52 -11.62
CA GLY A 28 -31.10 -8.78 -11.50
C GLY A 28 -30.43 -9.74 -10.49
N ARG A 29 -31.14 -10.79 -10.06
CA ARG A 29 -30.69 -11.72 -9.00
C ARG A 29 -29.28 -12.29 -9.21
N LEU A 30 -28.86 -12.52 -10.46
CA LEU A 30 -27.53 -13.01 -10.83
C LEU A 30 -26.39 -12.01 -10.53
N PHE A 31 -26.72 -10.73 -10.42
CA PHE A 31 -25.79 -9.63 -10.18
C PHE A 31 -26.04 -8.97 -8.83
N ALA A 32 -26.94 -9.52 -8.00
CA ALA A 32 -27.27 -8.97 -6.69
C ALA A 32 -26.10 -9.05 -5.69
N ASP A 33 -25.13 -9.93 -5.96
CA ASP A 33 -23.92 -10.10 -5.17
C ASP A 33 -22.86 -9.01 -5.46
N PHE A 34 -23.09 -8.14 -6.46
CA PHE A 34 -22.27 -6.94 -6.64
C PHE A 34 -22.56 -5.94 -5.53
N ILE A 35 -21.64 -5.86 -4.56
CA ILE A 35 -21.66 -4.81 -3.55
C ILE A 35 -21.08 -3.53 -4.19
N THR A 36 -21.96 -2.64 -4.63
CA THR A 36 -21.58 -1.36 -5.25
C THR A 36 -21.79 -0.21 -4.27
N SER A 37 -20.76 0.60 -4.02
CA SER A 37 -20.86 1.88 -3.31
C SER A 37 -20.33 3.02 -4.19
N SER A 38 -21.00 4.18 -4.16
CA SER A 38 -20.56 5.40 -4.84
C SER A 38 -19.68 6.26 -3.93
N THR A 39 -18.75 5.62 -3.24
CA THR A 39 -17.84 6.25 -2.27
C THR A 39 -16.59 6.80 -2.96
N SER A 40 -15.98 7.85 -2.40
CA SER A 40 -14.67 8.32 -2.86
C SER A 40 -13.58 7.29 -2.52
N ALA A 41 -12.46 7.34 -3.24
CA ALA A 41 -11.32 6.45 -2.98
C ALA A 41 -10.84 6.57 -1.53
N ASP A 42 -10.73 7.81 -1.04
CA ASP A 42 -10.31 8.10 0.32
C ASP A 42 -11.30 7.57 1.37
N ALA A 43 -12.61 7.67 1.10
CA ALA A 43 -13.63 7.16 2.01
C ALA A 43 -13.60 5.62 2.15
N GLU A 44 -13.27 4.90 1.07
CA GLU A 44 -13.15 3.43 1.09
C GLU A 44 -11.92 2.95 1.88
N ILE A 45 -10.83 3.71 1.81
CA ILE A 45 -9.56 3.31 2.42
C ILE A 45 -9.39 3.85 3.84
N LYS A 46 -9.99 4.99 4.20
CA LYS A 46 -9.76 5.67 5.48
C LYS A 46 -9.84 4.75 6.69
N ASP A 47 -10.92 3.97 6.80
CA ASP A 47 -11.14 3.12 7.98
C ASP A 47 -10.36 1.79 7.91
N ASN A 48 -9.86 1.43 6.72
CA ASN A 48 -9.27 0.14 6.44
C ASN A 48 -7.74 0.18 6.26
N ILE A 49 -7.16 1.33 5.92
CA ILE A 49 -5.76 1.47 5.51
C ILE A 49 -4.80 0.99 6.59
N ARG A 50 -5.07 1.32 7.85
CA ARG A 50 -4.30 0.84 8.99
C ARG A 50 -4.38 -0.68 9.11
N LEU A 51 -5.59 -1.24 9.06
CA LEU A 51 -5.79 -2.68 9.18
C LEU A 51 -5.12 -3.45 8.04
N LEU A 52 -5.18 -2.91 6.82
CA LEU A 52 -4.50 -3.49 5.66
C LEU A 52 -2.98 -3.46 5.86
N ARG A 53 -2.42 -2.35 6.35
CA ARG A 53 -0.98 -2.25 6.66
C ARG A 53 -0.56 -3.26 7.73
N ASP A 54 -1.29 -3.33 8.84
CA ASP A 54 -1.00 -4.25 9.94
C ASP A 54 -1.05 -5.72 9.48
N ARG A 55 -2.07 -6.09 8.70
CA ARG A 55 -2.18 -7.43 8.10
C ARG A 55 -1.07 -7.70 7.08
N GLY A 56 -0.69 -6.70 6.28
CA GLY A 56 0.42 -6.82 5.35
C GLY A 56 1.75 -7.09 6.06
N ARG A 57 1.99 -6.42 7.19
CA ARG A 57 3.17 -6.64 8.05
C ARG A 57 3.15 -7.99 8.77
N ASP A 58 1.99 -8.48 9.18
CA ASP A 58 1.84 -9.84 9.72
C ASP A 58 2.20 -10.90 8.67
N LEU A 59 1.56 -10.82 7.49
CA LEU A 59 1.81 -11.73 6.39
C LEU A 59 3.27 -11.68 5.91
N ALA A 60 3.87 -10.50 5.82
CA ALA A 60 5.28 -10.37 5.45
C ALA A 60 6.24 -11.10 6.40
N ARG A 61 5.91 -11.18 7.70
CA ARG A 61 6.72 -11.86 8.71
C ARG A 61 6.47 -13.36 8.78
N ASN A 62 5.22 -13.77 8.62
CA ASN A 62 4.78 -15.13 8.96
C ASN A 62 4.43 -16.00 7.75
N ASP A 63 4.17 -15.41 6.59
CA ASP A 63 3.75 -16.15 5.39
C ASP A 63 4.90 -16.32 4.38
N PRO A 64 5.25 -17.57 4.01
CA PRO A 64 6.38 -17.83 3.12
C PRO A 64 6.13 -17.36 1.68
N PHE A 65 4.88 -17.38 1.20
CA PHE A 65 4.56 -16.92 -0.15
C PHE A 65 4.67 -15.40 -0.24
N ILE A 66 4.16 -14.68 0.76
CA ILE A 66 4.26 -13.22 0.83
C ILE A 66 5.71 -12.78 1.04
N SER A 67 6.45 -13.43 1.94
CA SER A 67 7.88 -13.16 2.12
C SER A 67 8.66 -13.39 0.81
N ARG A 68 8.36 -14.47 0.08
CA ARG A 68 8.97 -14.72 -1.23
C ARG A 68 8.58 -13.66 -2.27
N TYR A 69 7.32 -13.24 -2.31
CA TYR A 69 6.85 -12.18 -3.21
C TYR A 69 7.61 -10.87 -2.98
N LEU A 70 7.74 -10.43 -1.72
CA LEU A 70 8.47 -9.21 -1.38
C LEU A 70 9.95 -9.30 -1.79
N ASN A 71 10.59 -10.44 -1.54
CA ASN A 71 11.96 -10.68 -1.98
C ASN A 71 12.12 -10.63 -3.50
N LEU A 72 11.14 -11.15 -4.26
CA LEU A 72 11.14 -11.07 -5.73
C LEU A 72 10.94 -9.63 -6.23
N MET A 73 10.12 -8.83 -5.55
CA MET A 73 9.97 -7.41 -5.87
C MET A 73 11.30 -6.67 -5.67
N VAL A 74 11.99 -6.93 -4.56
CA VAL A 74 13.32 -6.39 -4.31
C VAL A 74 14.31 -6.83 -5.39
N SER A 75 14.39 -8.13 -5.71
CA SER A 75 15.37 -8.65 -6.65
C SER A 75 15.14 -8.21 -8.09
N ASN A 76 13.88 -8.13 -8.53
CA ASN A 76 13.55 -7.84 -9.93
C ASN A 76 13.43 -6.34 -10.22
N VAL A 77 12.96 -5.54 -9.25
CA VAL A 77 12.80 -4.09 -9.45
C VAL A 77 14.10 -3.35 -9.19
N ILE A 78 14.78 -3.66 -8.08
CA ILE A 78 16.02 -2.96 -7.70
C ILE A 78 17.25 -3.64 -8.31
N GLY A 79 17.27 -4.98 -8.33
CA GLY A 79 18.41 -5.75 -8.83
C GLY A 79 19.63 -5.68 -7.90
N LYS A 80 20.69 -6.39 -8.30
CA LYS A 80 21.93 -6.49 -7.51
C LYS A 80 22.63 -5.14 -7.31
N GLN A 81 22.58 -4.27 -8.32
CA GLN A 81 23.35 -3.02 -8.37
C GLN A 81 22.50 -1.78 -8.04
N GLY A 82 21.19 -1.95 -7.85
CA GLY A 82 20.27 -0.85 -7.64
C GLY A 82 20.09 0.07 -8.84
N VAL A 83 19.31 1.12 -8.64
CA VAL A 83 19.18 2.23 -9.58
C VAL A 83 20.46 3.07 -9.54
N ARG A 84 21.08 3.25 -10.70
CA ARG A 84 22.32 4.01 -10.88
C ARG A 84 22.06 5.30 -11.63
N VAL A 85 22.86 6.32 -11.35
CA VAL A 85 22.87 7.57 -12.11
C VAL A 85 23.89 7.43 -13.25
N SER A 86 23.49 7.86 -14.43
CA SER A 86 24.39 8.10 -15.56
C SER A 86 24.18 9.54 -16.02
N SER A 87 25.19 10.37 -15.82
CA SER A 87 25.11 11.80 -16.12
C SER A 87 25.45 12.04 -17.60
N LYS A 88 24.63 12.85 -18.26
CA LYS A 88 24.81 13.23 -19.68
C LYS A 88 24.79 14.75 -19.85
N ALA A 89 25.39 15.47 -18.88
CA ALA A 89 25.57 16.90 -18.98
C ALA A 89 26.40 17.23 -20.23
N ARG A 90 26.03 18.33 -20.88
CA ARG A 90 26.66 18.83 -22.10
C ARG A 90 27.17 20.23 -21.88
N ASN A 91 28.28 20.55 -22.54
CA ASN A 91 28.82 21.89 -22.65
C ASN A 91 27.93 22.75 -23.59
N ASP A 92 28.23 24.05 -23.65
CA ASP A 92 27.54 24.99 -24.54
C ASP A 92 27.65 24.61 -26.03
N ASP A 93 28.73 23.92 -26.40
CA ASP A 93 28.97 23.39 -27.76
C ASP A 93 28.24 22.05 -28.04
N GLN A 94 27.36 21.63 -27.13
CA GLN A 94 26.65 20.34 -27.14
C GLN A 94 27.53 19.09 -27.01
N SER A 95 28.85 19.21 -26.82
CA SER A 95 29.71 18.06 -26.49
C SER A 95 29.40 17.55 -25.08
N LEU A 96 29.72 16.28 -24.79
CA LEU A 96 29.56 15.75 -23.43
C LEU A 96 30.61 16.35 -22.51
N ASP A 97 30.17 16.90 -21.38
CA ASP A 97 31.09 17.34 -20.33
C ASP A 97 31.56 16.13 -19.52
N ILE A 98 32.62 15.47 -20.02
CA ILE A 98 33.18 14.27 -19.39
C ILE A 98 33.63 14.57 -17.96
N GLY A 99 34.21 15.74 -17.71
CA GLY A 99 34.72 16.16 -16.40
C GLY A 99 33.61 16.29 -15.38
N ALA A 100 32.57 17.07 -15.69
CA ALA A 100 31.42 17.23 -14.81
C ALA A 100 30.64 15.92 -14.63
N ASN A 101 30.45 15.15 -15.70
CA ASN A 101 29.75 13.86 -15.61
C ASN A 101 30.47 12.89 -14.66
N LEU A 102 31.80 12.77 -14.77
CA LEU A 102 32.60 11.94 -13.87
C LEU A 102 32.55 12.44 -12.42
N LEU A 103 32.56 13.76 -12.21
CA LEU A 103 32.45 14.35 -10.88
C LEU A 103 31.09 14.03 -10.24
N ILE A 104 30.00 14.24 -10.97
CA ILE A 104 28.63 13.94 -10.51
C ILE A 104 28.48 12.45 -10.17
N GLU A 105 28.93 11.56 -11.06
CA GLU A 105 28.82 10.12 -10.85
C GLU A 105 29.68 9.64 -9.66
N ARG A 106 30.86 10.23 -9.46
CA ARG A 106 31.70 9.95 -8.30
C ARG A 106 31.05 10.40 -7.00
N SER A 107 30.63 11.66 -6.93
CA SER A 107 29.96 12.22 -5.75
C SER A 107 28.66 11.48 -5.43
N TRP A 108 27.90 11.07 -6.45
CA TRP A 108 26.73 10.22 -6.26
C TRP A 108 27.08 8.86 -5.65
N LYS A 109 28.11 8.20 -6.16
CA LYS A 109 28.57 6.90 -5.65
C LYS A 109 29.06 6.99 -4.20
N GLU A 110 29.71 8.08 -3.83
CA GLU A 110 30.14 8.37 -2.46
C GLU A 110 28.93 8.62 -1.55
N TRP A 111 27.97 9.45 -1.99
CA TRP A 111 26.73 9.66 -1.26
C TRP A 111 25.94 8.37 -1.02
N CYS A 112 25.97 7.44 -1.98
CA CYS A 112 25.31 6.14 -1.85
C CYS A 112 25.94 5.19 -0.81
N GLN A 113 27.13 5.48 -0.29
CA GLN A 113 27.81 4.63 0.69
C GLN A 113 27.10 4.65 2.05
N LEU A 114 27.44 3.65 2.87
CA LEU A 114 26.99 3.55 4.25
C LEU A 114 27.35 4.83 5.02
N GLY A 115 26.42 5.36 5.80
CA GLY A 115 26.64 6.55 6.63
C GLY A 115 26.44 7.90 5.93
N SER A 116 26.39 7.93 4.59
CA SER A 116 26.28 9.18 3.84
C SER A 116 24.84 9.53 3.48
N CYS A 117 24.08 8.58 2.95
CA CYS A 117 22.74 8.87 2.39
C CYS A 117 21.66 9.09 3.44
N THR A 118 21.72 8.39 4.58
CA THR A 118 20.64 8.38 5.59
C THR A 118 20.98 9.19 6.83
N VAL A 119 19.98 9.85 7.42
CA VAL A 119 20.14 10.66 8.65
C VAL A 119 20.62 9.83 9.84
N ASN A 120 20.20 8.56 9.92
CA ASN A 120 20.64 7.65 10.97
C ASN A 120 21.99 6.98 10.68
N GLU A 121 22.55 7.21 9.48
CA GLU A 121 23.85 6.70 9.04
C GLU A 121 23.96 5.16 8.97
N ARG A 122 22.84 4.43 9.02
CA ARG A 122 22.84 2.95 9.13
C ARG A 122 22.65 2.20 7.82
N LEU A 123 22.32 2.90 6.74
CA LEU A 123 21.91 2.29 5.47
C LEU A 123 22.76 2.80 4.31
N THR A 124 23.04 1.93 3.35
CA THR A 124 23.47 2.33 2.01
C THR A 124 22.27 2.79 1.17
N PHE A 125 22.52 3.46 0.06
CA PHE A 125 21.41 3.84 -0.84
C PHE A 125 20.74 2.64 -1.50
N ILE A 126 21.48 1.55 -1.72
CA ILE A 126 20.89 0.29 -2.21
C ILE A 126 19.93 -0.27 -1.15
N ASP A 127 20.29 -0.24 0.13
CA ASP A 127 19.39 -0.70 1.20
C ASP A 127 18.15 0.19 1.31
N CYS A 128 18.32 1.50 1.13
CA CYS A 128 17.20 2.44 1.02
C CYS A 128 16.24 2.08 -0.11
N GLN A 129 16.76 1.73 -1.29
CA GLN A 129 15.95 1.31 -2.43
C GLN A 129 15.19 0.01 -2.15
N LYS A 130 15.82 -0.95 -1.47
CA LYS A 130 15.18 -2.21 -1.06
C LYS A 130 14.05 -1.96 -0.08
N ILE A 131 14.31 -1.17 0.98
CA ILE A 131 13.29 -0.80 1.97
C ILE A 131 12.14 -0.06 1.29
N PHE A 132 12.45 0.86 0.36
CA PHE A 132 11.44 1.59 -0.39
C PHE A 132 10.48 0.66 -1.14
N ILE A 133 11.00 -0.26 -1.97
CA ILE A 133 10.11 -1.14 -2.74
C ILE A 133 9.36 -2.13 -1.85
N GLU A 134 10.01 -2.64 -0.79
CA GLU A 134 9.39 -3.57 0.15
C GLU A 134 8.25 -2.89 0.93
N SER A 135 8.49 -1.71 1.49
CA SER A 135 7.46 -0.91 2.16
C SER A 135 6.35 -0.51 1.21
N LEU A 136 6.65 -0.14 -0.04
CA LEU A 136 5.62 0.17 -1.02
C LEU A 136 4.69 -1.03 -1.28
N CYS A 137 5.25 -2.23 -1.46
CA CYS A 137 4.45 -3.42 -1.73
C CYS A 137 3.69 -3.91 -0.49
N ARG A 138 4.33 -3.89 0.68
CA ARG A 138 3.79 -4.37 1.96
C ARG A 138 2.80 -3.41 2.58
N ASP A 139 3.18 -2.14 2.71
CA ASP A 139 2.41 -1.12 3.43
C ASP A 139 1.52 -0.29 2.50
N GLY A 140 1.84 -0.24 1.19
CA GLY A 140 1.07 0.46 0.15
C GLY A 140 1.58 1.86 -0.16
N GLU A 141 2.37 2.43 0.73
CA GLU A 141 2.93 3.77 0.59
C GLU A 141 4.25 3.90 1.35
N VAL A 142 5.07 4.86 0.93
CA VAL A 142 6.35 5.17 1.55
C VAL A 142 6.48 6.67 1.74
N LEU A 143 6.91 7.08 2.92
CA LEU A 143 7.27 8.46 3.22
C LEU A 143 8.79 8.57 3.36
N VAL A 144 9.40 9.41 2.55
CA VAL A 144 10.82 9.73 2.64
C VAL A 144 10.98 11.24 2.83
N ARG A 145 11.56 11.65 3.95
CA ARG A 145 11.88 13.05 4.20
C ARG A 145 13.26 13.40 3.66
N LYS A 146 13.31 14.45 2.86
CA LYS A 146 14.52 15.12 2.39
C LYS A 146 15.00 16.06 3.50
N VAL A 147 16.22 15.85 3.97
CA VAL A 147 16.82 16.61 5.06
C VAL A 147 18.05 17.33 4.55
N LYS A 148 18.05 18.66 4.66
CA LYS A 148 19.26 19.46 4.47
C LYS A 148 20.07 19.32 5.76
N ASP A 149 21.24 18.68 5.65
CA ASP A 149 22.10 18.39 6.79
C ASP A 149 23.48 19.01 6.56
N THR A 150 23.78 20.09 7.28
CA THR A 150 25.05 20.81 7.19
C THR A 150 26.24 19.99 7.69
N ASN A 151 26.00 18.93 8.46
CA ASN A 151 27.06 18.04 8.96
C ASN A 151 27.41 16.95 7.94
N SER A 152 26.57 16.73 6.93
CA SER A 152 26.87 15.83 5.83
C SER A 152 27.82 16.51 4.83
N PRO A 153 28.86 15.81 4.34
CA PRO A 153 29.73 16.33 3.27
C PRO A 153 28.97 16.78 2.01
N PHE A 154 27.77 16.23 1.79
CA PHE A 154 26.92 16.51 0.64
C PHE A 154 25.80 17.52 0.94
N GLY A 155 25.67 18.01 2.18
CA GLY A 155 24.60 18.93 2.59
C GLY A 155 23.20 18.32 2.59
N PHE A 156 23.06 17.03 2.28
CA PHE A 156 21.79 16.38 1.97
C PHE A 156 21.75 14.92 2.45
N ARG A 157 20.66 14.56 3.11
CA ARG A 157 20.35 13.21 3.58
C ARG A 157 18.86 12.91 3.43
N ILE A 158 18.52 11.62 3.46
CA ILE A 158 17.14 11.15 3.48
C ILE A 158 16.81 10.43 4.78
N SER A 159 15.55 10.50 5.19
CA SER A 159 15.03 9.76 6.34
C SER A 159 13.75 9.04 5.95
N PHE A 160 13.72 7.73 6.15
CA PHE A 160 12.49 6.95 5.96
C PHE A 160 11.59 7.14 7.16
N ILE A 161 10.32 7.41 6.89
CA ILE A 161 9.29 7.58 7.89
C ILE A 161 8.24 6.51 7.62
N GLU A 162 7.83 5.78 8.65
CA GLU A 162 6.75 4.82 8.50
C GLU A 162 5.43 5.54 8.18
N ALA A 163 4.61 4.92 7.33
CA ALA A 163 3.32 5.45 6.93
C ALA A 163 2.36 5.70 8.12
N ASP A 164 2.57 5.01 9.24
CA ASP A 164 1.84 5.18 10.50
C ASP A 164 2.04 6.55 11.14
N HIS A 165 3.13 7.25 10.83
CA HIS A 165 3.30 8.63 11.27
C HIS A 165 2.28 9.57 10.62
N LEU A 166 1.71 9.23 9.47
CA LEU A 166 0.72 10.05 8.79
C LEU A 166 -0.69 9.64 9.21
N ASP A 167 -1.28 10.42 10.10
CA ASP A 167 -2.56 10.12 10.75
C ASP A 167 -3.75 10.08 9.77
N GLU A 168 -4.32 8.90 9.56
CA GLU A 168 -5.54 8.72 8.78
C GLU A 168 -6.77 9.44 9.38
N ASN A 169 -6.76 9.71 10.69
CA ASN A 169 -7.87 10.38 11.38
C ASN A 169 -7.75 11.90 11.36
N LYS A 170 -6.58 12.45 11.04
CA LYS A 170 -6.38 13.88 10.90
C LYS A 170 -7.04 14.39 9.62
N ASN A 171 -8.28 14.85 9.77
CA ASN A 171 -9.09 15.38 8.69
C ASN A 171 -9.64 16.76 9.10
N ASP A 172 -9.52 17.72 8.20
CA ASP A 172 -10.05 19.08 8.38
C ASP A 172 -10.51 19.58 7.01
N THR A 173 -11.75 20.03 6.90
CA THR A 173 -12.30 20.45 5.60
C THR A 173 -12.13 21.94 5.34
N MET A 174 -11.83 22.75 6.37
CA MET A 174 -11.86 24.21 6.29
C MET A 174 -10.73 24.82 7.12
N LEU A 175 -9.48 24.66 6.69
CA LEU A 175 -8.39 25.43 7.26
C LEU A 175 -8.59 26.92 6.96
N LYS A 176 -8.06 27.79 7.83
CA LYS A 176 -8.20 29.26 7.70
C LYS A 176 -7.67 29.81 6.37
N ASN A 177 -6.77 29.09 5.70
CA ASN A 177 -6.20 29.42 4.40
C ASN A 177 -7.02 28.87 3.20
N GLY A 178 -8.10 28.12 3.46
CA GLY A 178 -8.91 27.47 2.43
C GLY A 178 -8.34 26.13 1.92
N ASN A 179 -7.32 25.59 2.57
CA ASN A 179 -6.82 24.24 2.33
C ASN A 179 -7.69 23.21 3.09
N SER A 180 -7.58 21.95 2.70
CA SER A 180 -8.20 20.83 3.42
C SER A 180 -7.14 19.81 3.82
N ILE A 181 -7.33 19.13 4.94
CA ILE A 181 -6.53 17.99 5.37
C ILE A 181 -7.37 16.73 5.15
N LYS A 182 -6.83 15.80 4.36
CA LYS A 182 -7.39 14.45 4.16
C LYS A 182 -6.36 13.42 4.62
N MET A 183 -6.71 12.61 5.62
CA MET A 183 -5.87 11.53 6.14
C MET A 183 -4.41 11.97 6.40
N GLY A 184 -4.25 13.14 7.04
CA GLY A 184 -2.96 13.72 7.39
C GLY A 184 -2.27 14.51 6.27
N VAL A 185 -2.77 14.45 5.03
CA VAL A 185 -2.22 15.22 3.89
C VAL A 185 -2.99 16.52 3.75
N GLU A 186 -2.29 17.65 3.84
CA GLU A 186 -2.85 18.98 3.56
C GLU A 186 -2.80 19.26 2.07
N LEU A 187 -3.96 19.50 1.47
CA LEU A 187 -4.18 19.73 0.06
C LEU A 187 -4.63 21.18 -0.18
N ASP A 188 -4.17 21.76 -1.28
CA ASP A 188 -4.74 23.01 -1.79
C ASP A 188 -6.12 22.78 -2.43
N LYS A 189 -6.74 23.86 -2.90
CA LYS A 189 -8.04 23.82 -3.59
C LYS A 189 -8.04 22.96 -4.87
N GLY A 190 -6.88 22.74 -5.48
CA GLY A 190 -6.70 21.90 -6.65
C GLY A 190 -6.37 20.44 -6.34
N GLY A 191 -6.31 20.05 -5.06
CA GLY A 191 -5.93 18.69 -4.64
C GLY A 191 -4.42 18.42 -4.66
N LYS A 192 -3.58 19.46 -4.78
CA LYS A 192 -2.12 19.30 -4.71
C LYS A 192 -1.67 19.24 -3.25
N PRO A 193 -0.81 18.27 -2.86
CA PRO A 193 -0.21 18.25 -1.53
C PRO A 193 0.65 19.50 -1.26
N VAL A 194 0.34 20.20 -0.16
CA VAL A 194 1.04 21.39 0.34
C VAL A 194 1.89 21.08 1.56
N ALA A 195 1.38 20.23 2.46
CA ALA A 195 2.09 19.79 3.66
C ALA A 195 1.58 18.43 4.14
N TYR A 196 2.37 17.78 4.99
CA TYR A 196 2.03 16.55 5.68
C TYR A 196 2.00 16.79 7.18
N HIS A 197 0.95 16.33 7.85
CA HIS A 197 0.79 16.40 9.30
C HIS A 197 1.19 15.06 9.88
N LEU A 198 2.44 14.98 10.36
CA LEU A 198 3.03 13.74 10.86
C LEU A 198 3.03 13.72 12.39
N PHE A 199 2.85 12.55 12.99
CA PHE A 199 3.17 12.34 14.40
C PHE A 199 4.66 12.52 14.64
N LYS A 200 5.02 13.24 15.70
CA LYS A 200 6.42 13.46 16.09
C LYS A 200 7.10 12.17 16.55
N LYS A 201 6.36 11.27 17.19
CA LYS A 201 6.79 9.93 17.61
C LYS A 201 5.87 8.89 16.99
N HIS A 202 6.36 7.67 16.85
CA HIS A 202 5.55 6.59 16.30
C HIS A 202 4.30 6.37 17.18
N PRO A 203 3.07 6.46 16.63
CA PRO A 203 1.85 6.49 17.45
C PRO A 203 1.58 5.18 18.19
N TYR A 204 2.14 4.08 17.70
CA TYR A 204 2.00 2.74 18.28
C TYR A 204 3.28 2.24 18.97
N ASP A 205 4.22 3.13 19.29
CA ASP A 205 5.31 2.78 20.18
C ASP A 205 4.76 2.60 21.61
N ASN A 206 4.54 1.35 21.99
CA ASN A 206 4.06 0.97 23.31
C ASN A 206 5.22 0.59 24.27
N THR A 207 6.46 0.74 23.84
CA THR A 207 7.65 0.36 24.61
C THR A 207 7.94 1.36 25.73
N TYR A 208 7.57 2.63 25.50
CA TYR A 208 7.80 3.74 26.41
C TYR A 208 6.48 4.42 26.81
N PRO A 209 6.43 5.14 27.95
CA PRO A 209 5.25 5.91 28.34
C PRO A 209 4.82 6.86 27.23
N LYS A 210 3.54 6.80 26.84
CA LYS A 210 3.00 7.60 25.73
C LYS A 210 3.01 9.07 26.11
N PRO A 211 3.82 9.93 25.48
CA PRO A 211 3.63 11.36 25.61
C PRO A 211 2.33 11.77 24.90
N GLN A 212 1.87 12.98 25.18
CA GLN A 212 0.75 13.57 24.44
C GLN A 212 1.06 13.58 22.95
N GLN A 213 0.05 13.29 22.13
CA GLN A 213 0.23 13.09 20.70
C GLN A 213 0.49 14.44 20.02
N GLU A 214 1.76 14.71 19.72
CA GLU A 214 2.22 15.93 19.06
C GLU A 214 2.32 15.72 17.54
N TYR A 215 1.82 16.70 16.78
CA TYR A 215 1.93 16.74 15.32
C TYR A 215 3.01 17.73 14.89
N ILE A 216 3.75 17.35 13.85
CA ILE A 216 4.62 18.24 13.10
C ILE A 216 4.04 18.45 11.71
N ARG A 217 3.94 19.71 11.30
CA ARG A 217 3.58 20.05 9.92
C ARG A 217 4.86 20.16 9.11
N VAL A 218 5.04 19.26 8.14
CA VAL A 218 6.20 19.23 7.26
C VAL A 218 5.77 19.68 5.86
N PRO A 219 6.44 20.68 5.25
CA PRO A 219 6.16 21.09 3.88
C PRO A 219 6.24 19.92 2.87
N ALA A 220 5.37 19.92 1.86
CA ALA A 220 5.32 18.84 0.87
C ALA A 220 6.58 18.77 -0.01
N ASP A 221 7.33 19.87 -0.16
CA ASP A 221 8.60 19.88 -0.86
C ASP A 221 9.71 19.17 -0.08
N GLU A 222 9.55 18.92 1.22
CA GLU A 222 10.47 18.09 2.03
C GLU A 222 10.12 16.61 2.01
N ILE A 223 8.90 16.22 1.60
CA ILE A 223 8.42 14.84 1.69
C ILE A 223 8.24 14.24 0.29
N ILE A 224 8.84 13.08 0.08
CA ILE A 224 8.48 12.18 -1.00
C ILE A 224 7.43 11.22 -0.43
N HIS A 225 6.19 11.40 -0.85
CA HIS A 225 5.11 10.45 -0.58
C HIS A 225 4.89 9.61 -1.82
N ALA A 226 5.36 8.37 -1.77
CA ALA A 226 5.29 7.45 -2.90
C ALA A 226 4.20 6.41 -2.67
N TYR A 227 3.25 6.35 -3.59
CA TYR A 227 2.22 5.32 -3.67
C TYR A 227 1.74 5.20 -5.13
N LEU A 228 1.06 4.10 -5.46
CA LEU A 228 0.40 3.96 -6.75
C LEU A 228 -1.11 4.17 -6.60
N PRO A 229 -1.66 5.32 -7.07
CA PRO A 229 -3.10 5.57 -7.01
C PRO A 229 -3.84 4.62 -7.97
N GLN A 230 -4.87 3.96 -7.46
CA GLN A 230 -5.80 3.17 -8.27
C GLN A 230 -6.98 4.03 -8.78
N ARG A 231 -7.24 5.14 -8.10
CA ARG A 231 -8.31 6.10 -8.41
C ARG A 231 -7.72 7.52 -8.40
N ALA A 232 -8.24 8.40 -9.25
CA ALA A 232 -7.65 9.71 -9.51
C ALA A 232 -7.54 10.64 -8.28
N GLU A 233 -8.51 10.57 -7.36
CA GLU A 233 -8.57 11.44 -6.16
C GLU A 233 -8.01 10.76 -4.90
N GLN A 234 -7.32 9.64 -5.05
CA GLN A 234 -6.77 8.89 -3.92
C GLN A 234 -5.57 9.63 -3.32
N THR A 235 -5.61 9.89 -2.03
CA THR A 235 -4.55 10.65 -1.31
C THR A 235 -3.55 9.76 -0.59
N ARG A 236 -3.90 8.50 -0.32
CA ARG A 236 -3.09 7.54 0.43
C ARG A 236 -2.95 6.22 -0.32
N GLY A 237 -1.82 5.54 -0.16
CA GLY A 237 -1.57 4.27 -0.83
C GLY A 237 -2.21 3.08 -0.12
N VAL A 238 -2.53 2.04 -0.89
CA VAL A 238 -3.05 0.77 -0.36
C VAL A 238 -2.05 -0.34 -0.68
N SER A 239 -1.82 -1.23 0.29
CA SER A 239 -0.94 -2.39 0.15
C SER A 239 -1.24 -3.20 -1.10
N PHE A 240 -0.23 -3.59 -1.87
CA PHE A 240 -0.43 -4.33 -3.13
C PHE A 240 -0.93 -5.75 -2.90
N ILE A 241 -0.61 -6.29 -1.73
CA ILE A 241 -1.07 -7.62 -1.33
C ILE A 241 -2.47 -7.58 -0.72
N SER A 242 -3.10 -6.40 -0.57
CA SER A 242 -4.46 -6.27 -0.02
C SER A 242 -5.52 -7.18 -0.67
N PRO A 243 -5.54 -7.40 -2.01
CA PRO A 243 -6.59 -8.22 -2.62
C PRO A 243 -6.48 -9.71 -2.29
N ILE A 244 -5.29 -10.18 -1.90
CA ILE A 244 -5.02 -11.60 -1.65
C ILE A 244 -4.99 -11.95 -0.16
N MET A 245 -4.97 -10.96 0.74
CA MET A 245 -4.79 -11.21 2.19
C MET A 245 -5.82 -12.18 2.76
N ALA A 246 -7.09 -12.02 2.39
CA ALA A 246 -8.18 -12.89 2.87
C ALA A 246 -7.99 -14.34 2.39
N ASN A 247 -7.72 -14.51 1.09
CA ASN A 247 -7.49 -15.83 0.49
C ASN A 247 -6.24 -16.50 1.08
N MET A 248 -5.17 -15.73 1.31
CA MET A 248 -3.95 -16.25 1.93
C MET A 248 -4.21 -16.73 3.36
N LYS A 249 -5.00 -15.99 4.14
CA LYS A 249 -5.38 -16.42 5.49
C LYS A 249 -6.18 -17.73 5.49
N MET A 250 -7.12 -17.88 4.54
CA MET A 250 -7.89 -19.13 4.40
C MET A 250 -7.01 -20.30 3.94
N LEU A 251 -6.09 -20.05 3.00
CA LEU A 251 -5.14 -21.07 2.53
C LEU A 251 -4.25 -21.58 3.66
N ASN A 252 -3.73 -20.68 4.50
CA ASN A 252 -2.92 -21.07 5.65
C ASN A 252 -3.71 -21.90 6.66
N GLY A 253 -4.98 -21.55 6.92
CA GLY A 253 -5.85 -22.35 7.77
C GLY A 253 -6.13 -23.74 7.21
N TYR A 254 -6.28 -23.85 5.88
CA TYR A 254 -6.41 -25.15 5.21
C TYR A 254 -5.15 -26.01 5.37
N TYR A 255 -3.96 -25.45 5.13
CA TYR A 255 -2.71 -26.19 5.30
C TYR A 255 -2.51 -26.70 6.73
N GLU A 256 -2.82 -25.86 7.72
CA GLU A 256 -2.76 -26.26 9.13
C GLU A 256 -3.71 -27.43 9.41
N ALA A 257 -4.97 -27.35 8.94
CA ALA A 257 -5.96 -28.40 9.13
C ALA A 257 -5.52 -29.74 8.50
N GLU A 258 -4.99 -29.71 7.27
CA GLU A 258 -4.49 -30.91 6.60
C GLU A 258 -3.30 -31.55 7.32
N ILE A 259 -2.35 -30.74 7.80
CA ILE A 259 -1.20 -31.24 8.57
C ILE A 259 -1.65 -31.87 9.88
N VAL A 260 -2.61 -31.24 10.58
CA VAL A 260 -3.18 -31.76 11.82
C VAL A 260 -3.93 -33.07 11.56
N ALA A 261 -4.76 -33.12 10.52
CA ALA A 261 -5.47 -34.34 10.13
C ALA A 261 -4.51 -35.49 9.81
N ALA A 262 -3.43 -35.21 9.06
CA ALA A 262 -2.40 -36.20 8.76
C ALA A 262 -1.67 -36.69 10.02
N ARG A 263 -1.32 -35.78 10.94
CA ARG A 263 -0.68 -36.14 12.23
C ARG A 263 -1.61 -37.01 13.08
N VAL A 264 -2.86 -36.61 13.25
CA VAL A 264 -3.86 -37.39 13.98
C VAL A 264 -4.06 -38.75 13.33
N GLY A 265 -4.14 -38.80 11.99
CA GLY A 265 -4.23 -40.04 11.22
C GLY A 265 -3.06 -40.98 11.47
N ALA A 266 -1.83 -40.46 11.48
CA ALA A 266 -0.62 -41.23 11.75
C ALA A 266 -0.47 -41.66 13.23
N SER A 267 -1.06 -40.91 14.16
CA SER A 267 -1.05 -41.22 15.60
C SER A 267 -2.18 -42.17 16.04
N LYS A 268 -3.02 -42.68 15.11
CA LYS A 268 -4.03 -43.68 15.45
C LYS A 268 -3.33 -44.98 15.87
N MET A 269 -3.52 -45.39 17.12
CA MET A 269 -3.15 -46.72 17.60
C MET A 269 -4.32 -47.69 17.40
N GLY A 270 -4.04 -48.85 16.83
CA GLY A 270 -4.99 -49.96 16.76
C GLY A 270 -4.95 -50.77 18.05
N PHE A 271 -6.11 -51.07 18.62
CA PHE A 271 -6.21 -52.05 19.71
C PHE A 271 -6.60 -53.40 19.10
N ILE A 272 -5.81 -54.43 19.36
CA ILE A 272 -6.19 -55.81 19.05
C ILE A 272 -6.98 -56.32 20.25
N THR A 273 -8.29 -56.48 20.09
CA THR A 273 -9.16 -57.10 21.08
C THR A 273 -9.39 -58.56 20.70
N SER A 274 -8.93 -59.50 21.53
CA SER A 274 -9.30 -60.91 21.40
C SER A 274 -10.67 -61.14 22.05
N PRO A 275 -11.63 -61.83 21.41
CA PRO A 275 -12.91 -62.18 22.01
C PRO A 275 -12.78 -63.00 23.30
N ASP A 276 -11.72 -63.80 23.43
CA ASP A 276 -11.57 -64.78 24.50
C ASP A 276 -10.73 -64.31 25.70
N GLY A 277 -10.23 -63.06 25.69
CA GLY A 277 -9.76 -62.40 26.92
C GLY A 277 -8.73 -63.13 27.80
N ASP A 278 -7.89 -64.01 27.27
CA ASP A 278 -6.76 -64.57 28.03
C ASP A 278 -5.49 -63.77 27.74
N GLY A 279 -5.13 -62.91 28.71
CA GLY A 279 -3.81 -62.30 28.85
C GLY A 279 -2.90 -63.15 29.74
#